data_AF-A0A1Q8QCZ8-F1
#
_entry.id   AF-A0A1Q8QCZ8-F1
#
_cell.length_a   1.000
_cell.length_b   1.000
_cell.length_c   1.000
_cell.angle_alpha   90.00
_cell.angle_beta   90.00
_cell.angle_gamma   90.00
#
_symmetry.space_group_name_H-M   'P 1'
#
loop_
_entity.id
_entity.type
_entity.pdbx_description
1 polymer ?
#
loop_
_entity_poly.entity_id
_entity_poly.type
_entity_poly.pdbx_seq_one_letter_code
_entity_poly.pdbx_strand_id
1 'polypeptide(L)'
;MEFKTTKRDLEEVFATLQSQVEDAALPDEALVNRLARLARKLHQMADEAWMDEAEDFSHLAGQLLNAVKKNDVEGCVMLVESLRDAQTFCHRTFRD
;
A
#
# COMPACT_ATOMS: atom_id res chain seq x y z
N MET A 1 3.15 -7.84 -18.74
CA MET A 1 1.86 -7.09 -18.75
C MET A 1 1.23 -7.07 -17.36
N GLU A 2 1.11 -8.21 -16.68
CA GLU A 2 0.52 -8.33 -15.33
C GLU A 2 1.12 -7.39 -14.26
N PHE A 3 2.44 -7.23 -14.23
CA PHE A 3 3.11 -6.36 -13.25
C PHE A 3 2.69 -4.89 -13.39
N LYS A 4 2.79 -4.31 -14.60
CA LYS A 4 2.43 -2.90 -14.86
C LYS A 4 0.97 -2.62 -14.51
N THR A 5 0.07 -3.56 -14.81
CA THR A 5 -1.34 -3.45 -14.45
C THR A 5 -1.54 -3.51 -12.93
N THR A 6 -0.87 -4.45 -12.25
CA THR A 6 -0.95 -4.60 -10.78
C THR A 6 -0.43 -3.35 -10.08
N LYS A 7 0.69 -2.79 -10.55
CA LYS A 7 1.24 -1.53 -10.04
C LYS A 7 0.28 -0.36 -10.23
N ARG A 8 -0.28 -0.19 -11.44
CA ARG A 8 -1.23 0.90 -11.71
C ARG A 8 -2.46 0.81 -10.82
N ASP A 9 -3.03 -0.39 -10.68
CA ASP A 9 -4.19 -0.62 -9.81
C ASP A 9 -3.87 -0.31 -8.35
N LEU A 10 -2.66 -0.67 -7.89
CA LEU A 10 -2.17 -0.35 -6.55
C LEU A 10 -2.03 1.16 -6.34
N GLU A 11 -1.46 1.89 -7.31
CA GLU A 11 -1.33 3.35 -7.27
C GLU A 11 -2.71 4.04 -7.22
N GLU A 12 -3.67 3.60 -8.05
CA GLU A 12 -5.04 4.15 -8.07
C GLU A 12 -5.78 3.93 -6.74
N VAL A 13 -5.67 2.71 -6.17
CA VAL A 13 -6.25 2.38 -4.86
C VAL A 13 -5.60 3.19 -3.76
N PHE A 14 -4.27 3.32 -3.78
CA PHE A 14 -3.53 4.02 -2.73
C PHE A 14 -3.77 5.53 -2.75
N ALA A 15 -3.86 6.15 -3.92
CA ALA A 15 -4.24 7.57 -4.04
C ALA A 15 -5.64 7.84 -3.47
N THR A 16 -6.58 6.92 -3.71
CA THR A 16 -7.95 7.01 -3.14
C THR A 16 -7.91 6.92 -1.62
N LEU A 17 -7.07 6.05 -1.06
CA LEU A 17 -6.90 5.90 0.40
C LEU A 17 -6.27 7.14 1.03
N GLN A 18 -5.26 7.74 0.40
CA GLN A 18 -4.65 8.99 0.89
C GLN A 18 -5.69 10.09 1.03
N SER A 19 -6.52 10.29 0.01
CA SER A 19 -7.58 11.30 0.05
C SER A 19 -8.59 11.07 1.18
N GLN A 20 -8.89 9.82 1.56
CA GLN A 20 -9.80 9.53 2.67
C GLN A 20 -9.16 9.86 4.03
N VAL A 21 -7.86 9.62 4.16
CA VAL A 21 -7.12 9.83 5.40
C VAL A 21 -6.76 11.31 5.61
N GLU A 22 -6.58 12.09 4.55
CA GLU A 22 -6.39 13.56 4.63
C GLU A 22 -7.59 14.27 5.28
N ASP A 23 -8.80 13.73 5.12
CA ASP A 23 -10.02 14.19 5.81
C ASP A 23 -10.18 13.62 7.23
N ALA A 24 -9.13 12.98 7.78
CA ALA A 24 -9.14 12.28 9.07
C ALA A 24 -10.25 11.22 9.19
N ALA A 25 -10.67 10.64 8.06
CA ALA A 25 -11.67 9.59 8.03
C ALA A 25 -11.03 8.20 8.09
N LEU A 26 -11.78 7.23 8.63
CA LEU A 26 -11.39 5.83 8.56
C LEU A 26 -11.47 5.38 7.10
N PRO A 27 -10.40 4.82 6.52
CA PRO A 27 -10.44 4.36 5.14
C PRO A 27 -11.33 3.12 4.99
N ASP A 28 -11.95 2.98 3.81
CA ASP A 28 -12.84 1.87 3.51
C ASP A 28 -12.12 0.51 3.60
N GLU A 29 -12.68 -0.43 4.38
CA GLU A 29 -12.04 -1.74 4.61
C GLU A 29 -11.87 -2.53 3.31
N ALA A 30 -12.83 -2.47 2.38
CA ALA A 30 -12.73 -3.21 1.12
C ALA A 30 -11.62 -2.62 0.24
N LEU A 31 -11.46 -1.30 0.24
CA LEU A 31 -10.38 -0.60 -0.45
C LEU A 31 -9.01 -0.95 0.13
N VAL A 32 -8.87 -0.96 1.46
CA VAL A 32 -7.63 -1.37 2.14
C VAL A 32 -7.33 -2.85 1.94
N ASN A 33 -8.35 -3.71 1.93
CA ASN A 33 -8.19 -5.12 1.62
C ASN A 33 -7.65 -5.34 0.20
N ARG A 34 -8.17 -4.57 -0.77
CA ARG A 34 -7.68 -4.59 -2.15
C ARG A 34 -6.22 -4.14 -2.21
N LEU A 35 -5.85 -3.06 -1.51
CA LEU A 35 -4.46 -2.62 -1.42
C LEU A 35 -3.55 -3.73 -0.91
N ALA A 36 -3.90 -4.36 0.22
CA ALA A 36 -3.10 -5.43 0.81
C ALA A 36 -2.92 -6.63 -0.13
N ARG A 37 -3.95 -6.98 -0.92
CA ARG A 37 -3.87 -8.05 -1.91
C ARG A 37 -2.95 -7.68 -3.08
N LEU A 38 -3.04 -6.45 -3.58
CA LEU A 38 -2.19 -5.95 -4.65
C LEU A 38 -0.73 -5.83 -4.20
N ALA A 39 -0.49 -5.35 -2.98
CA ALA A 39 0.83 -5.24 -2.37
C ALA A 39 1.51 -6.62 -2.25
N ARG A 40 0.77 -7.63 -1.79
CA ARG A 40 1.26 -9.00 -1.72
C ARG A 40 1.55 -9.59 -3.12
N LYS A 41 0.70 -9.29 -4.11
CA LYS A 41 0.93 -9.70 -5.50
C LYS A 41 2.17 -9.01 -6.08
N LEU A 42 2.40 -7.74 -5.73
CA LEU A 42 3.59 -6.99 -6.12
C LEU A 42 4.86 -7.62 -5.53
N HIS A 43 4.85 -7.96 -4.24
CA HIS A 43 5.96 -8.66 -3.58
C HIS A 43 6.28 -10.01 -4.24
N GLN A 44 5.27 -10.79 -4.62
CA GLN A 44 5.49 -12.05 -5.35
C GLN A 44 6.11 -11.87 -6.74
N MET A 45 6.02 -10.67 -7.32
CA MET A 45 6.62 -10.30 -8.59
C MET A 45 7.95 -9.57 -8.41
N ALA A 46 8.40 -9.38 -7.16
CA ALA A 46 9.62 -8.67 -6.87
C ALA A 46 10.86 -9.51 -7.16
N ASP A 47 11.81 -8.90 -7.86
CA ASP A 47 13.14 -9.45 -8.05
C ASP A 47 14.01 -9.14 -6.81
N GLU A 48 15.12 -9.85 -6.66
CA GLU A 48 16.03 -9.74 -5.50
C GLU A 48 16.50 -8.30 -5.21
N ALA A 49 16.53 -7.44 -6.23
CA ALA A 49 16.95 -6.05 -6.10
C ALA A 49 15.99 -5.15 -5.31
N TRP A 50 14.73 -5.56 -5.16
CA TRP A 50 13.68 -4.76 -4.49
C TRP A 50 12.68 -5.60 -3.70
N MET A 51 13.04 -6.86 -3.42
CA MET A 51 12.20 -7.82 -2.72
C MET A 51 11.90 -7.38 -1.29
N ASP A 52 12.90 -6.87 -0.59
CA ASP A 52 12.78 -6.40 0.80
C ASP A 52 11.84 -5.19 0.89
N GLU A 53 11.94 -4.23 -0.02
CA GLU A 53 11.03 -3.08 -0.06
C GLU A 53 9.60 -3.48 -0.40
N ALA A 54 9.42 -4.46 -1.29
CA ALA A 54 8.10 -4.98 -1.62
C ALA A 54 7.48 -5.76 -0.45
N GLU A 55 8.30 -6.50 0.30
CA GLU A 55 7.90 -7.17 1.52
C GLU A 55 7.43 -6.16 2.58
N ASP A 56 8.23 -5.12 2.85
CA ASP A 56 7.91 -4.07 3.81
C ASP A 56 6.60 -3.36 3.44
N PHE A 57 6.44 -2.97 2.17
CA PHE A 57 5.19 -2.38 1.69
C PHE A 57 4.00 -3.31 1.86
N SER A 58 4.15 -4.60 1.54
CA SER A 58 3.12 -5.62 1.76
C SER A 58 2.79 -5.81 3.24
N HIS A 59 3.78 -5.70 4.12
CA HIS A 59 3.60 -5.82 5.55
C HIS A 59 2.81 -4.63 6.11
N LEU A 60 3.21 -3.41 5.76
CA LEU A 60 2.53 -2.17 6.13
C LEU A 60 1.07 -2.15 5.65
N ALA A 61 0.80 -2.60 4.42
CA ALA A 61 -0.57 -2.68 3.90
C ALA A 61 -1.43 -3.68 4.70
N GLY A 62 -0.83 -4.77 5.19
CA GLY A 62 -1.47 -5.71 6.11
C GLY A 62 -1.75 -5.10 7.49
N GLN A 63 -0.81 -4.30 8.01
CA GLN A 63 -1.03 -3.56 9.26
C GLN A 63 -2.15 -2.52 9.13
N LEU A 64 -2.23 -1.80 8.01
CA LEU A 64 -3.31 -0.85 7.74
C LEU A 64 -4.67 -1.53 7.77
N LEU A 65 -4.80 -2.71 7.14
CA LEU A 65 -6.04 -3.48 7.19
C LEU A 65 -6.45 -3.85 8.62
N ASN A 66 -5.48 -4.19 9.47
CA ASN A 66 -5.75 -4.49 10.87
C ASN A 66 -6.15 -3.24 11.67
N ALA A 67 -5.54 -2.08 11.40
CA ALA A 67 -5.90 -0.81 12.02
C ALA A 67 -7.35 -0.41 11.66
N VAL A 68 -7.73 -0.55 10.39
CA VAL A 68 -9.10 -0.29 9.91
C VAL A 68 -10.11 -1.16 10.65
N LYS A 69 -9.85 -2.47 10.73
CA LYS A 69 -10.72 -3.42 11.44
C LYS A 69 -10.87 -3.12 12.93
N LYS A 70 -9.88 -2.46 13.52
CA LYS A 70 -9.88 -2.02 14.92
C LYS A 70 -10.47 -0.62 15.11
N ASN A 71 -10.90 0.05 14.04
CA ASN A 71 -11.34 1.45 14.05
C ASN A 71 -10.26 2.40 14.61
N ASP A 72 -8.99 2.06 14.40
CA ASP A 72 -7.84 2.83 14.85
C ASP A 72 -7.47 3.90 13.80
N VAL A 73 -8.14 5.05 13.86
CA VAL A 73 -7.99 6.13 12.88
C VAL A 73 -6.58 6.71 12.91
N GLU A 74 -6.02 6.97 14.09
CA GLU A 74 -4.66 7.50 14.25
C GLU A 74 -3.62 6.51 13.68
N GLY A 75 -3.79 5.22 13.98
CA GLY A 75 -2.97 4.16 13.38
C GLY A 75 -3.09 4.12 11.86
N CYS A 76 -4.30 4.29 11.31
CA CYS A 76 -4.51 4.34 9.86
C CYS A 76 -3.77 5.52 9.22
N VAL A 77 -3.81 6.71 9.84
CA VAL A 77 -3.10 7.90 9.36
C VAL A 77 -1.60 7.63 9.29
N MET A 78 -0.99 7.19 10.41
CA MET A 78 0.45 6.92 10.47
C MET A 78 0.89 5.84 9.47
N LEU A 79 0.07 4.80 9.29
CA LEU A 79 0.38 3.70 8.36
C LEU A 79 0.27 4.13 6.90
N VAL A 80 -0.68 5.00 6.55
CA VAL A 80 -0.77 5.56 5.19
C VAL A 80 0.41 6.47 4.87
N GLU A 81 0.89 7.27 5.82
CA GLU A 81 2.12 8.05 5.63
C GLU A 81 3.34 7.15 5.41
N SER A 82 3.49 6.11 6.24
CA SER A 82 4.58 5.12 6.11
C SER A 82 4.54 4.41 4.76
N LEU A 83 3.34 4.02 4.30
CA LEU A 83 3.15 3.43 2.97
C LEU A 83 3.51 4.39 1.84
N ARG A 84 3.29 5.69 1.99
CA ARG A 84 3.66 6.71 0.98
C ARG A 84 5.18 6.80 0.84
N ASP A 85 5.90 6.76 1.96
CA ASP A 85 7.35 6.74 1.95
C ASP A 85 7.87 5.46 1.30
N ALA A 86 7.36 4.29 1.70
CA ALA A 86 7.72 3.01 1.10
C ALA A 86 7.39 2.91 -0.41
N GLN A 87 6.25 3.46 -0.85
CA GLN A 87 5.88 3.53 -2.26
C GLN A 87 6.90 4.35 -3.08
N THR A 88 7.43 5.43 -2.52
CA THR A 88 8.42 6.28 -3.19
C THR A 88 9.71 5.52 -3.47
N PHE A 89 10.12 4.62 -2.58
CA PHE A 89 11.28 3.75 -2.78
C PHE A 89 11.01 2.69 -3.85
N CYS A 90 9.87 2.01 -3.76
CA CYS A 90 9.42 1.11 -4.81
C CYS A 90 9.44 1.81 -6.18
N HIS A 91 8.91 3.03 -6.29
CA HIS A 91 8.88 3.83 -7.53
C HIS A 91 10.25 4.23 -8.08
N ARG A 92 11.23 4.51 -7.21
CA ARG A 92 12.60 4.81 -7.64
C ARG A 92 13.28 3.60 -8.26
N THR A 93 13.06 2.41 -7.69
CA THR A 93 13.60 1.16 -8.22
C THR A 93 12.91 0.73 -9.53
N PHE A 94 11.71 1.24 -9.81
CA PHE A 94 10.94 0.99 -11.05
C PHE A 94 11.21 1.95 -12.21
N ARG A 95 12.14 2.91 -12.07
CA ARG A 95 12.37 3.95 -13.10
C ARG A 95 13.45 3.58 -14.13
N ASP A 96 14.00 2.37 -14.07
CA ASP A 96 14.95 1.81 -15.05
C ASP A 96 14.31 0.66 -15.84
#